data_AF-A0A674ASP7-F1
#
_entry.id   AF-A0A674ASP7-F1
#
_cell.length_a   1.000
_cell.length_b   1.000
_cell.length_c   1.000
_cell.angle_alpha   90.00
_cell.angle_beta   90.00
_cell.angle_gamma   90.00
#
_symmetry.space_group_name_H-M   'P 1'
#
loop_
_entity.id
_entity.type
_entity.pdbx_description
1 polymer ?
#
loop_
_entity_poly.entity_id
_entity_poly.type
_entity_poly.pdbx_seq_one_letter_code
_entity_poly.pdbx_strand_id
1 'polypeptide(L)'
;MPFLGQDWRSPGQSWVKTEEGWKNFSSDDKNSNDSDVSYCKTEDECFQENLLLAITYDMAAKKRRKDFMNNNAKIPYFHKEKWIYVHKGSTKERHGYCTLGEAFNRLDFCSAIKDSRRFNYVVRLLELIAKSQLPSLSGVAQKNYMNILERVVQKVLDDQQNVRPIKELLQTLYVSLCGLVQDMGKSVLVGNINCWVHRMENILQWQQQLDNIQINRPVSKGMTLTDLPASLQLNIMERLSDGRDLVSLGQVTPDLGQLTEDRLLWKRLCQYHFTDRQIRKRLMVSDKGQLEWKKMYFKLCRCYPVREQYSETLHFCTHCHILFWKDTNHPCTANNTESCCKPVSPQGFINLFKF
;
A
#
# COMPACT_ATOMS: atom_id res chain seq x y z
N MET A 1 29.63 10.44 -2.43
CA MET A 1 28.35 10.88 -1.84
C MET A 1 27.34 9.79 -2.09
N PRO A 2 26.62 9.24 -1.09
CA PRO A 2 25.58 8.26 -1.37
C PRO A 2 24.44 8.97 -2.10
N PHE A 3 24.04 8.43 -3.25
CA PHE A 3 22.92 8.92 -4.04
C PHE A 3 21.64 8.67 -3.22
N LEU A 4 21.15 9.70 -2.54
CA LEU A 4 19.85 9.67 -1.89
C LEU A 4 18.80 9.64 -2.99
N GLY A 5 17.99 8.58 -3.05
CA GLY A 5 16.82 8.53 -3.92
C GLY A 5 15.91 9.74 -3.71
N GLN A 6 15.12 10.10 -4.73
CA GLN A 6 14.23 11.26 -4.70
C GLN A 6 13.20 11.23 -3.56
N ASP A 7 13.04 10.10 -2.87
CA ASP A 7 12.27 9.95 -1.65
C ASP A 7 13.05 9.13 -0.61
N TRP A 8 13.31 9.74 0.56
CA TRP A 8 14.00 9.11 1.69
C TRP A 8 13.03 8.42 2.66
N ARG A 9 11.71 8.43 2.39
CA ARG A 9 10.65 7.90 3.25
C ARG A 9 10.13 6.53 2.86
N SER A 10 10.18 6.20 1.57
CA SER A 10 10.06 4.80 1.16
C SER A 10 11.33 4.08 1.61
N PRO A 11 11.32 2.74 1.80
CA PRO A 11 12.50 1.94 2.20
C PRO A 11 13.72 2.08 1.26
N GLY A 12 13.67 3.01 0.30
CA GLY A 12 14.67 3.25 -0.71
C GLY A 12 14.69 2.11 -1.71
N GLN A 13 15.62 2.24 -2.62
CA GLN A 13 16.22 1.08 -3.26
C GLN A 13 17.14 0.42 -2.22
N SER A 14 17.13 -0.91 -2.11
CA SER A 14 18.05 -1.62 -1.22
C SER A 14 19.46 -1.45 -1.78
N TRP A 15 20.36 -0.78 -1.06
CA TRP A 15 21.75 -0.62 -1.49
C TRP A 15 22.64 -1.56 -0.68
N VAL A 16 23.43 -2.38 -1.35
CA VAL A 16 24.40 -3.27 -0.73
C VAL A 16 25.80 -2.75 -1.04
N LYS A 17 26.63 -2.67 0.00
CA LYS A 17 28.04 -2.29 -0.15
C LYS A 17 28.81 -3.50 -0.69
N THR A 18 29.27 -3.39 -1.93
CA THR A 18 30.15 -4.36 -2.60
C THR A 18 31.59 -3.85 -2.62
N GLU A 19 32.55 -4.70 -3.00
CA GLU A 19 33.98 -4.33 -3.11
C GLU A 19 34.22 -3.18 -4.11
N GLU A 20 33.34 -3.04 -5.11
CA GLU A 20 33.38 -1.98 -6.13
C GLU A 20 32.55 -0.72 -5.75
N GLY A 21 31.98 -0.68 -4.54
CA GLY A 21 31.13 0.42 -4.07
C GLY A 21 29.69 0.01 -3.79
N TRP A 22 28.78 0.99 -3.70
CA TRP A 22 27.37 0.74 -3.42
C TRP A 22 26.64 0.31 -4.68
N LYS A 23 26.11 -0.92 -4.70
CA LYS A 23 25.24 -1.41 -5.78
C LYS A 23 23.79 -1.45 -5.30
N ASN A 24 22.88 -1.13 -6.21
CA ASN A 24 21.45 -1.18 -5.97
C ASN A 24 20.98 -2.62 -6.14
N PHE A 25 20.55 -3.23 -5.05
CA PHE A 25 19.84 -4.50 -5.01
C PHE A 25 18.39 -4.27 -5.47
N SER A 26 18.20 -3.99 -6.76
CA SER A 26 16.92 -4.24 -7.41
C SER A 26 16.84 -5.74 -7.67
N SER A 27 15.68 -6.33 -7.45
CA SER A 27 15.36 -7.72 -7.80
C SER A 27 15.51 -8.07 -9.30
N ASP A 28 16.05 -7.16 -10.11
CA ASP A 28 16.39 -7.32 -11.52
C ASP A 28 17.80 -7.92 -11.78
N ASP A 29 18.66 -8.06 -10.75
CA ASP A 29 20.02 -8.60 -10.92
C ASP A 29 20.09 -10.14 -11.08
N LYS A 30 18.95 -10.82 -11.27
CA LYS A 30 18.95 -12.24 -11.68
C LYS A 30 19.20 -12.44 -13.18
N ASN A 31 19.32 -11.37 -13.97
CA ASN A 31 19.46 -11.46 -15.42
C ASN A 31 20.74 -10.75 -15.95
N SER A 32 21.93 -11.25 -15.59
CA SER A 32 23.13 -11.20 -16.45
C SER A 32 24.31 -11.90 -15.80
N ASN A 33 24.54 -13.17 -16.15
CA ASN A 33 25.74 -13.63 -16.88
C ASN A 33 25.71 -15.15 -17.06
N ASP A 34 25.96 -15.55 -18.31
CA ASP A 34 25.82 -16.87 -18.90
C ASP A 34 26.71 -17.97 -18.29
N SER A 35 26.10 -19.15 -18.12
CA SER A 35 26.65 -20.40 -18.67
C SER A 35 25.54 -21.46 -18.73
N ASP A 36 25.25 -21.93 -19.95
CA ASP A 36 24.32 -23.00 -20.29
C ASP A 36 24.43 -24.23 -19.38
N VAL A 37 23.41 -24.46 -18.56
CA VAL A 37 22.98 -25.82 -18.19
C VAL A 37 21.46 -25.85 -18.13
N SER A 38 20.89 -26.57 -19.10
CA SER A 38 19.51 -27.04 -19.10
C SER A 38 19.14 -27.68 -17.75
N TYR A 39 18.28 -27.03 -16.96
CA TYR A 39 17.36 -27.73 -16.07
C TYR A 39 16.12 -26.88 -15.79
N CYS A 40 15.12 -27.05 -16.67
CA CYS A 40 13.73 -26.78 -16.34
C CYS A 40 13.30 -27.82 -15.29
N LYS A 41 13.04 -27.38 -14.04
CA LYS A 41 12.14 -27.96 -13.02
C LYS A 41 12.59 -27.53 -11.62
N THR A 42 11.71 -26.83 -10.89
CA THR A 42 11.35 -27.04 -9.46
C THR A 42 10.53 -25.86 -8.92
N GLU A 43 9.35 -25.61 -9.49
CA GLU A 43 8.24 -24.95 -8.77
C GLU A 43 7.08 -25.93 -8.48
N ASP A 44 7.16 -27.15 -9.02
CA ASP A 44 6.13 -28.19 -8.89
C ASP A 44 6.18 -28.97 -7.56
N GLU A 45 7.31 -28.96 -6.83
CA GLU A 45 7.46 -29.82 -5.64
C GLU A 45 6.70 -29.29 -4.41
N CYS A 46 6.52 -27.96 -4.27
CA CYS A 46 5.71 -27.38 -3.19
C CYS A 46 4.19 -27.58 -3.43
N PHE A 47 3.79 -27.72 -4.69
CA PHE A 47 2.40 -28.01 -5.06
C PHE A 47 2.02 -29.48 -4.85
N GLN A 48 3.00 -30.39 -4.96
CA GLN A 48 2.73 -31.83 -4.96
C GLN A 48 2.61 -32.44 -3.55
N GLU A 49 3.32 -31.92 -2.54
CA GLU A 49 3.16 -32.36 -1.15
C GLU A 49 1.77 -32.03 -0.57
N ASN A 50 1.20 -30.88 -0.95
CA ASN A 50 -0.16 -30.49 -0.54
C ASN A 50 -1.25 -31.32 -1.24
N LEU A 51 -0.93 -31.95 -2.38
CA LEU A 51 -1.87 -32.80 -3.12
C LEU A 51 -1.95 -34.22 -2.53
N LEU A 52 -0.86 -34.75 -1.97
CA LEU A 52 -0.81 -36.11 -1.41
C LEU A 52 -1.51 -36.24 -0.06
N LEU A 53 -1.51 -35.19 0.76
CA LEU A 53 -2.24 -35.16 2.05
C LEU A 53 -3.76 -35.14 1.87
N ALA A 54 -4.26 -34.78 0.69
CA ALA A 54 -5.70 -34.74 0.38
C ALA A 54 -6.26 -36.07 -0.15
N ILE A 55 -5.41 -37.06 -0.45
CA ILE A 55 -5.82 -38.30 -1.14
C ILE A 55 -6.22 -39.44 -0.17
N THR A 56 -5.98 -39.34 1.14
CA THR A 56 -6.11 -40.48 2.07
C THR A 56 -7.40 -40.59 2.88
N TYR A 57 -8.48 -39.86 2.57
CA TYR A 57 -9.80 -40.19 3.13
C TYR A 57 -10.92 -40.01 2.10
N ASP A 58 -11.33 -41.12 1.49
CA ASP A 58 -12.37 -41.14 0.47
C ASP A 58 -13.78 -41.34 1.07
N MET A 59 -14.75 -40.91 0.27
CA MET A 59 -16.15 -41.34 0.22
C MET A 59 -17.16 -40.74 1.21
N ALA A 60 -17.73 -39.58 0.83
CA ALA A 60 -19.18 -39.40 0.61
C ALA A 60 -19.56 -37.91 0.43
N ALA A 61 -19.57 -37.37 -0.80
CA ALA A 61 -20.41 -36.20 -1.18
C ALA A 61 -20.25 -35.84 -2.67
N LYS A 62 -20.72 -36.72 -3.58
CA LYS A 62 -20.79 -36.45 -5.03
C LYS A 62 -21.94 -35.47 -5.38
N LYS A 63 -21.94 -34.25 -4.81
CA LYS A 63 -22.76 -33.11 -5.30
C LYS A 63 -22.15 -31.71 -5.07
N ARG A 64 -21.03 -31.58 -4.35
CA ARG A 64 -20.34 -30.28 -4.11
C ARG A 64 -19.02 -30.08 -4.88
N ARG A 65 -18.68 -30.95 -5.83
CA ARG A 65 -17.40 -30.89 -6.57
C ARG A 65 -17.40 -29.98 -7.80
N LYS A 66 -18.55 -29.42 -8.22
CA LYS A 66 -18.59 -28.55 -9.41
C LYS A 66 -18.09 -27.13 -9.11
N ASP A 67 -18.16 -26.67 -7.87
CA ASP A 67 -17.81 -25.29 -7.51
C ASP A 67 -16.34 -25.13 -7.07
N PHE A 68 -15.68 -26.20 -6.60
CA PHE A 68 -14.26 -26.16 -6.24
C PHE A 68 -13.32 -26.19 -7.46
N MET A 69 -13.74 -26.85 -8.54
CA MET A 69 -12.96 -26.91 -9.80
C MET A 69 -13.05 -25.63 -10.64
N ASN A 70 -13.92 -24.69 -10.29
CA ASN A 70 -14.07 -23.43 -11.03
C ASN A 70 -13.18 -22.29 -10.53
N ASN A 71 -12.51 -22.44 -9.38
CA ASN A 71 -11.48 -21.49 -8.94
C ASN A 71 -10.13 -21.71 -9.64
N ASN A 72 -9.88 -22.93 -10.15
CA ASN A 72 -8.70 -23.27 -10.96
C ASN A 72 -8.93 -23.09 -12.48
N ALA A 73 -10.15 -22.71 -12.89
CA ALA A 73 -10.42 -22.36 -14.27
C ALA A 73 -9.98 -20.91 -14.52
N LYS A 74 -8.70 -20.75 -14.92
CA LYS A 74 -8.10 -19.53 -15.51
C LYS A 74 -8.39 -18.23 -14.73
N ILE A 75 -7.35 -17.67 -14.09
CA ILE A 75 -7.30 -16.26 -13.68
C ILE A 75 -8.02 -15.45 -14.77
N PRO A 76 -9.17 -14.79 -14.51
CA PRO A 76 -9.77 -13.94 -15.52
C PRO A 76 -8.69 -12.93 -15.85
N TYR A 77 -8.27 -12.88 -17.12
CA TYR A 77 -7.24 -11.99 -17.61
C TYR A 77 -7.63 -10.56 -17.22
N PHE A 78 -7.18 -10.09 -16.05
CA PHE A 78 -7.20 -8.68 -15.73
C PHE A 78 -6.26 -8.08 -16.76
N HIS A 79 -6.83 -7.40 -17.75
CA HIS A 79 -6.07 -6.72 -18.77
C HIS A 79 -5.06 -5.84 -18.06
N LYS A 80 -3.76 -6.12 -18.23
CA LYS A 80 -2.67 -5.36 -17.65
C LYS A 80 -2.35 -4.21 -18.59
N GLU A 81 -3.22 -3.22 -18.60
CA GLU A 81 -2.98 -2.06 -19.43
C GLU A 81 -2.01 -1.12 -18.72
N LYS A 82 -0.98 -0.67 -19.46
CA LYS A 82 -0.02 0.32 -18.97
C LYS A 82 -0.66 1.70 -18.76
N TRP A 83 -1.82 1.92 -19.37
CA TRP A 83 -2.58 3.14 -19.37
C TRP A 83 -4.04 2.88 -19.74
N ILE A 84 -4.97 3.72 -19.31
CA ILE A 84 -6.40 3.63 -19.64
C ILE A 84 -6.94 4.99 -20.09
N TYR A 85 -7.97 5.01 -20.93
CA TYR A 85 -8.70 6.23 -21.25
C TYR A 85 -9.72 6.57 -20.16
N VAL A 86 -9.81 7.85 -19.79
CA VAL A 86 -10.77 8.37 -18.80
C VAL A 86 -11.65 9.41 -19.47
N HIS A 87 -12.87 9.02 -19.82
CA HIS A 87 -13.82 9.91 -20.47
C HIS A 87 -14.69 10.66 -19.46
N LYS A 88 -14.81 11.98 -19.61
CA LYS A 88 -15.79 12.80 -18.88
C LYS A 88 -17.11 12.81 -19.65
N GLY A 89 -17.90 11.75 -19.51
CA GLY A 89 -19.23 11.68 -20.11
C GLY A 89 -19.62 10.28 -20.55
N SER A 90 -20.83 9.86 -20.19
CA SER A 90 -21.38 8.57 -20.56
C SER A 90 -22.26 8.72 -21.80
N THR A 91 -21.74 8.38 -22.97
CA THR A 91 -22.57 8.14 -24.18
C THR A 91 -23.02 6.67 -24.19
N LYS A 92 -24.22 6.37 -24.71
CA LYS A 92 -24.79 5.01 -24.75
C LYS A 92 -23.85 3.96 -25.38
N GLU A 93 -22.94 4.39 -26.26
CA GLU A 93 -21.95 3.54 -26.94
C GLU A 93 -20.64 3.33 -26.16
N ARG A 94 -20.37 4.07 -25.07
CA ARG A 94 -19.06 4.10 -24.37
C ARG A 94 -19.14 3.87 -22.87
N HIS A 95 -20.28 3.40 -22.37
CA HIS A 95 -20.58 3.21 -20.95
C HIS A 95 -19.56 2.35 -20.19
N GLY A 96 -18.78 1.50 -20.89
CA GLY A 96 -17.75 0.65 -20.30
C GLY A 96 -16.51 1.40 -19.77
N TYR A 97 -16.18 2.60 -20.26
CA TYR A 97 -14.88 3.25 -19.98
C TYR A 97 -14.90 4.29 -18.84
N CYS A 98 -15.99 4.37 -18.06
CA CYS A 98 -16.25 5.53 -17.19
C CYS A 98 -16.45 5.20 -15.71
N THR A 99 -16.23 3.96 -15.26
CA THR A 99 -16.46 3.58 -13.85
C THR A 99 -15.16 3.32 -13.09
N LEU A 100 -15.19 3.60 -11.79
CA LEU A 100 -14.07 3.31 -10.88
C LEU A 100 -13.68 1.82 -10.92
N GLY A 101 -14.66 0.92 -10.93
CA GLY A 101 -14.42 -0.52 -10.94
C GLY A 101 -13.72 -1.01 -12.19
N GLU A 102 -14.04 -0.45 -13.36
CA GLU A 102 -13.37 -0.81 -14.61
C GLU A 102 -11.93 -0.30 -14.63
N ALA A 103 -11.73 0.97 -14.27
CA ALA A 103 -10.40 1.55 -14.18
C ALA A 103 -9.51 0.77 -13.20
N PHE A 104 -10.09 0.33 -12.08
CA PHE A 104 -9.42 -0.48 -11.07
C PHE A 104 -9.04 -1.88 -11.58
N ASN A 105 -9.83 -2.46 -12.48
CA ASN A 105 -9.56 -3.78 -13.07
C ASN A 105 -8.53 -3.77 -14.19
N ARG A 106 -8.43 -2.67 -14.95
CA ARG A 106 -7.55 -2.56 -16.12
C ARG A 106 -6.16 -2.01 -15.82
N LEU A 107 -6.03 -1.17 -14.78
CA LEU A 107 -4.72 -0.70 -14.37
C LEU A 107 -3.96 -1.80 -13.61
N ASP A 108 -2.68 -1.95 -13.93
CA ASP A 108 -1.83 -2.97 -13.31
C ASP A 108 -1.36 -2.57 -11.89
N PHE A 109 -2.29 -2.59 -10.93
CA PHE A 109 -1.98 -2.41 -9.52
C PHE A 109 -1.15 -3.58 -8.95
N CYS A 110 -1.23 -4.76 -9.55
CA CYS A 110 -0.51 -5.94 -9.10
C CYS A 110 1.00 -5.81 -9.29
N SER A 111 1.44 -5.33 -10.45
CA SER A 111 2.86 -5.01 -10.66
C SER A 111 3.26 -3.77 -9.86
N ALA A 112 2.37 -2.78 -9.69
CA ALA A 112 2.63 -1.61 -8.86
C ALA A 112 2.85 -1.95 -7.37
N ILE A 113 2.27 -3.04 -6.85
CA ILE A 113 2.56 -3.51 -5.49
C ILE A 113 4.02 -3.95 -5.36
N LYS A 114 4.60 -4.57 -6.41
CA LYS A 114 5.99 -5.04 -6.36
C LYS A 114 6.99 -3.88 -6.25
N ASP A 115 6.66 -2.73 -6.84
CA ASP A 115 7.45 -1.51 -6.76
C ASP A 115 7.22 -0.75 -5.44
N SER A 116 8.27 -0.68 -4.61
CA SER A 116 8.27 0.05 -3.33
C SER A 116 7.88 1.53 -3.46
N ARG A 117 8.10 2.16 -4.63
CA ARG A 117 7.77 3.57 -4.87
C ARG A 117 6.27 3.81 -5.04
N ARG A 118 5.54 2.81 -5.54
CA ARG A 118 4.10 2.86 -5.79
C ARG A 118 3.30 2.20 -4.68
N PHE A 119 3.93 1.33 -3.90
CA PHE A 119 3.30 0.57 -2.82
C PHE A 119 2.39 1.43 -1.91
N ASN A 120 2.92 2.51 -1.34
CA ASN A 120 2.17 3.39 -0.43
C ASN A 120 0.96 4.06 -1.11
N TYR A 121 1.05 4.35 -2.41
CA TYR A 121 -0.07 4.87 -3.19
C TYR A 121 -1.20 3.83 -3.30
N VAL A 122 -0.84 2.59 -3.62
CA VAL A 122 -1.82 1.49 -3.76
C VAL A 122 -2.49 1.20 -2.43
N VAL A 123 -1.73 1.11 -1.34
CA VAL A 123 -2.27 0.88 0.01
C VAL A 123 -3.27 1.96 0.38
N ARG A 124 -2.94 3.24 0.16
CA ARG A 124 -3.87 4.33 0.44
C ARG A 124 -5.13 4.23 -0.43
N LEU A 125 -4.98 3.91 -1.71
CA LEU A 125 -6.14 3.73 -2.60
C LEU A 125 -7.08 2.63 -2.10
N LEU A 126 -6.53 1.49 -1.69
CA LEU A 126 -7.33 0.40 -1.12
C LEU A 126 -8.05 0.85 0.16
N GLU A 127 -7.39 1.61 1.03
CA GLU A 127 -7.98 2.13 2.26
C GLU A 127 -9.17 3.06 1.97
N LEU A 128 -9.05 3.95 0.99
CA LEU A 128 -10.13 4.84 0.58
C LEU A 128 -11.31 4.06 -0.03
N ILE A 129 -11.03 3.01 -0.79
CA ILE A 129 -12.06 2.11 -1.34
C ILE A 129 -12.77 1.37 -0.20
N ALA A 130 -12.03 0.80 0.75
CA ALA A 130 -12.59 0.10 1.91
C ALA A 130 -13.54 1.00 2.73
N LYS A 131 -13.19 2.28 2.91
CA LYS A 131 -14.00 3.22 3.71
C LYS A 131 -15.34 3.59 3.09
N SER A 132 -15.44 3.65 1.76
CA SER A 132 -16.60 4.32 1.13
C SER A 132 -17.03 3.84 -0.25
N GLN A 133 -16.20 3.07 -0.97
CA GLN A 133 -16.47 2.71 -2.37
C GLN A 133 -16.65 1.22 -2.58
N LEU A 134 -16.29 0.35 -1.62
CA LEU A 134 -16.40 -1.10 -1.81
C LEU A 134 -17.80 -1.55 -2.30
N PRO A 135 -18.92 -1.03 -1.76
CA PRO A 135 -20.26 -1.42 -2.22
C PRO A 135 -20.65 -0.84 -3.59
N SER A 136 -19.99 0.25 -4.04
CA SER A 136 -20.25 0.85 -5.36
C SER A 136 -19.50 0.15 -6.51
N LEU A 137 -18.55 -0.73 -6.17
CA LEU A 137 -17.81 -1.53 -7.14
C LEU A 137 -18.63 -2.71 -7.69
N SER A 138 -18.38 -3.08 -8.94
CA SER A 138 -18.92 -4.31 -9.52
C SER A 138 -18.37 -5.55 -8.81
N GLY A 139 -19.06 -6.69 -8.89
CA GLY A 139 -18.60 -7.93 -8.25
C GLY A 139 -17.21 -8.38 -8.73
N VAL A 140 -16.87 -8.11 -9.99
CA VAL A 140 -15.52 -8.38 -10.54
C VAL A 140 -14.48 -7.45 -9.91
N ALA A 141 -14.79 -6.16 -9.76
CA ALA A 141 -13.91 -5.20 -9.10
C ALA A 141 -13.75 -5.48 -7.59
N GLN A 142 -14.81 -5.90 -6.91
CA GLN A 142 -14.73 -6.35 -5.51
C GLN A 142 -13.85 -7.60 -5.37
N LYS A 143 -13.95 -8.56 -6.30
CA LYS A 143 -13.04 -9.72 -6.34
C LYS A 143 -11.60 -9.30 -6.57
N ASN A 144 -11.35 -8.41 -7.53
CA ASN A 144 -10.02 -7.91 -7.81
C ASN A 144 -9.43 -7.13 -6.63
N TYR A 145 -10.24 -6.34 -5.93
CA TYR A 145 -9.84 -5.65 -4.70
C TYR A 145 -9.30 -6.62 -3.66
N MET A 146 -10.00 -7.73 -3.40
CA MET A 146 -9.54 -8.74 -2.44
C MET A 146 -8.27 -9.44 -2.90
N ASN A 147 -8.12 -9.72 -4.21
CA ASN A 147 -6.89 -10.29 -4.76
C ASN A 147 -5.69 -9.34 -4.64
N ILE A 148 -5.88 -8.06 -4.90
CA ILE A 148 -4.84 -7.02 -4.77
C ILE A 148 -4.47 -6.88 -3.29
N LEU A 149 -5.45 -6.87 -2.40
CA LEU A 149 -5.23 -6.82 -0.95
C LEU A 149 -4.42 -8.03 -0.45
N GLU A 150 -4.75 -9.24 -0.88
CA GLU A 150 -4.00 -10.45 -0.56
C GLU A 150 -2.52 -10.32 -0.98
N ARG A 151 -2.26 -9.81 -2.18
CA ARG A 151 -0.89 -9.56 -2.67
C ARG A 151 -0.15 -8.50 -1.86
N VAL A 152 -0.85 -7.47 -1.39
CA VAL A 152 -0.28 -6.47 -0.47
C VAL A 152 0.12 -7.11 0.84
N VAL A 153 -0.75 -7.96 1.42
CA VAL A 153 -0.46 -8.66 2.67
C VAL A 153 0.73 -9.59 2.51
N GLN A 154 0.76 -10.42 1.46
CA GLN A 154 1.88 -11.33 1.17
C GLN A 154 3.20 -10.56 1.05
N LYS A 155 3.25 -9.48 0.26
CA LYS A 155 4.45 -8.65 0.13
C LYS A 155 4.93 -8.11 1.48
N VAL A 156 4.03 -7.70 2.37
CA VAL A 156 4.40 -7.18 3.70
C VAL A 156 4.86 -8.28 4.65
N LEU A 157 4.32 -9.49 4.53
CA LEU A 157 4.82 -10.66 5.27
C LEU A 157 6.24 -11.03 4.83
N ASP A 158 6.53 -10.92 3.53
CA ASP A 158 7.85 -11.19 2.96
C ASP A 158 8.87 -10.08 3.29
N ASP A 159 8.54 -8.82 3.00
CA ASP A 159 9.45 -7.67 3.12
C ASP A 159 9.55 -7.15 4.57
N GLN A 160 8.57 -7.46 5.43
CA GLN A 160 8.44 -6.98 6.82
C GLN A 160 8.46 -5.46 6.96
N GLN A 161 8.04 -4.75 5.91
CA GLN A 161 7.99 -3.28 5.84
C GLN A 161 6.55 -2.78 5.78
N ASN A 162 6.30 -1.55 6.25
CA ASN A 162 4.98 -0.90 6.19
C ASN A 162 3.85 -1.71 6.86
N VAL A 163 4.16 -2.44 7.94
CA VAL A 163 3.20 -3.31 8.66
C VAL A 163 2.00 -2.53 9.20
N ARG A 164 2.22 -1.35 9.81
CA ARG A 164 1.17 -0.55 10.44
C ARG A 164 0.08 -0.08 9.44
N PRO A 165 0.41 0.53 8.29
CA PRO A 165 -0.58 0.86 7.25
C PRO A 165 -1.49 -0.31 6.86
N ILE A 166 -0.95 -1.54 6.75
CA ILE A 166 -1.75 -2.70 6.37
C ILE A 166 -2.66 -3.15 7.51
N LYS A 167 -2.18 -3.15 8.75
CA LYS A 167 -3.05 -3.43 9.92
C LYS A 167 -4.23 -2.46 9.99
N GLU A 168 -3.99 -1.17 9.76
CA GLU A 168 -5.04 -0.15 9.75
C GLU A 168 -6.02 -0.32 8.59
N LEU A 169 -5.52 -0.67 7.39
CA LEU A 169 -6.33 -1.00 6.23
C LEU A 169 -7.25 -2.20 6.49
N LEU A 170 -6.68 -3.32 7.00
CA LEU A 170 -7.42 -4.54 7.30
C LEU A 170 -8.47 -4.29 8.38
N GLN A 171 -8.13 -3.55 9.43
CA GLN A 171 -9.08 -3.18 10.49
C GLN A 171 -10.23 -2.32 9.94
N THR A 172 -9.90 -1.32 9.12
CA THR A 172 -10.90 -0.45 8.49
C THR A 172 -11.84 -1.25 7.60
N LEU A 173 -11.29 -2.16 6.79
CA LEU A 173 -12.07 -3.03 5.91
C LEU A 173 -12.98 -3.97 6.73
N TYR A 174 -12.45 -4.59 7.78
CA TYR A 174 -13.22 -5.49 8.65
C TYR A 174 -14.42 -4.77 9.28
N VAL A 175 -14.19 -3.59 9.89
CA VAL A 175 -15.26 -2.79 10.49
C VAL A 175 -16.30 -2.36 9.45
N SER A 176 -15.86 -1.96 8.26
CA SER A 176 -16.77 -1.61 7.16
C SER A 176 -17.63 -2.81 6.73
N LEU A 177 -17.03 -3.99 6.59
CA LEU A 177 -17.75 -5.22 6.24
C LEU A 177 -18.73 -5.65 7.33
N CYS A 178 -18.37 -5.53 8.62
CA CYS A 178 -19.30 -5.80 9.72
C CYS A 178 -20.58 -4.97 9.61
N GLY A 179 -20.47 -3.67 9.37
CA GLY A 179 -21.64 -2.81 9.18
C GLY A 179 -22.49 -3.24 7.98
N LEU A 180 -21.84 -3.51 6.83
CA LEU A 180 -22.52 -3.91 5.60
C LEU A 180 -23.21 -5.29 5.68
N VAL A 181 -22.69 -6.18 6.52
CA VAL A 181 -23.25 -7.53 6.74
C VAL A 181 -24.37 -7.51 7.79
N GLN A 182 -24.28 -6.63 8.79
CA GLN A 182 -25.29 -6.50 9.86
C GLN A 182 -26.55 -5.76 9.41
N ASP A 183 -26.44 -4.83 8.45
CA ASP A 183 -27.57 -4.14 7.83
C ASP A 183 -28.33 -5.07 6.84
N MET A 184 -28.87 -6.18 7.37
CA MET A 184 -29.55 -7.24 6.65
C MET A 184 -30.93 -6.79 6.13
N GLY A 185 -30.93 -6.14 4.96
CA GLY A 185 -32.17 -5.85 4.22
C GLY A 185 -31.96 -5.50 2.75
N LYS A 186 -30.75 -5.05 2.38
CA LYS A 186 -30.33 -4.81 0.99
C LYS A 186 -28.87 -5.20 0.88
N SER A 187 -28.55 -6.40 0.37
CA SER A 187 -27.14 -6.79 0.16
C SER A 187 -26.52 -5.87 -0.89
N VAL A 188 -25.84 -4.81 -0.44
CA VAL A 188 -25.09 -3.89 -1.32
C VAL A 188 -23.80 -4.57 -1.82
N LEU A 189 -23.33 -5.58 -1.09
CA LEU A 189 -22.21 -6.42 -1.50
C LEU A 189 -22.66 -7.45 -2.54
N VAL A 190 -21.87 -7.61 -3.59
CA VAL A 190 -22.19 -8.54 -4.68
C VAL A 190 -21.76 -9.96 -4.28
N GLY A 191 -22.68 -10.92 -4.42
CA GLY A 191 -22.40 -12.35 -4.22
C GLY A 191 -23.02 -12.95 -2.95
N ASN A 192 -22.67 -14.21 -2.68
CA ASN A 192 -23.19 -14.97 -1.55
C ASN A 192 -22.61 -14.45 -0.21
N ILE A 193 -23.47 -14.28 0.80
CA ILE A 193 -23.07 -13.85 2.15
C ILE A 193 -21.98 -14.73 2.76
N ASN A 194 -22.03 -16.05 2.53
CA ASN A 194 -21.02 -16.99 3.04
C ASN A 194 -19.64 -16.72 2.44
N CYS A 195 -19.56 -16.23 1.19
CA CYS A 195 -18.29 -15.82 0.60
C CYS A 195 -17.72 -14.59 1.29
N TRP A 196 -18.56 -13.67 1.76
CA TRP A 196 -18.14 -12.49 2.51
C TRP A 196 -17.73 -12.83 3.94
N VAL A 197 -18.45 -13.75 4.60
CA VAL A 197 -18.03 -14.30 5.91
C VAL A 197 -16.65 -14.93 5.79
N HIS A 198 -16.42 -15.80 4.80
CA HIS A 198 -15.12 -16.41 4.57
C HIS A 198 -14.00 -15.37 4.30
N ARG A 199 -14.30 -14.32 3.53
CA ARG A 199 -13.37 -13.21 3.32
C ARG A 199 -13.04 -12.46 4.62
N MET A 200 -14.01 -12.29 5.52
CA MET A 200 -13.78 -11.69 6.82
C MET A 200 -12.91 -12.57 7.71
N GLU A 201 -13.09 -13.89 7.67
CA GLU A 201 -12.19 -14.85 8.35
C GLU A 201 -10.75 -14.73 7.83
N ASN A 202 -10.57 -14.64 6.51
CA ASN A 202 -9.23 -14.45 5.92
C ASN A 202 -8.60 -13.12 6.35
N ILE A 203 -9.37 -12.03 6.47
CA ILE A 203 -8.87 -10.75 6.99
C ILE A 203 -8.37 -10.91 8.43
N LEU A 204 -9.10 -11.62 9.30
CA LEU A 204 -8.67 -11.88 10.67
C LEU A 204 -7.38 -12.73 10.71
N GLN A 205 -7.29 -13.74 9.84
CA GLN A 205 -6.05 -14.54 9.71
C GLN A 205 -4.87 -13.67 9.29
N TRP A 206 -5.04 -12.78 8.30
CA TRP A 206 -4.00 -11.85 7.89
C TRP A 206 -3.60 -10.88 9.00
N GLN A 207 -4.55 -10.36 9.79
CA GLN A 207 -4.23 -9.53 10.95
C GLN A 207 -3.37 -10.30 11.96
N GLN A 208 -3.73 -11.55 12.26
CA GLN A 208 -2.96 -12.41 13.16
C GLN A 208 -1.55 -12.69 12.64
N GLN A 209 -1.39 -12.96 11.34
CA GLN A 209 -0.08 -13.15 10.71
C GLN A 209 0.79 -11.89 10.84
N LEU A 210 0.23 -10.71 10.60
CA LEU A 210 0.92 -9.43 10.75
C LEU A 210 1.27 -9.09 12.22
N ASP A 211 0.48 -9.56 13.18
CA ASP A 211 0.77 -9.43 14.61
C ASP A 211 1.94 -10.32 15.05
N ASN A 212 2.12 -11.47 14.39
CA ASN A 212 3.18 -12.42 14.69
C ASN A 212 4.52 -12.11 13.98
N ILE A 213 4.61 -11.04 13.18
CA ILE A 213 5.87 -10.65 12.55
C ILE A 213 6.91 -10.35 13.63
N GLN A 214 8.00 -11.11 13.63
CA GLN A 214 9.19 -10.83 14.42
C GLN A 214 10.26 -10.24 13.52
N ILE A 215 10.59 -8.97 13.75
CA ILE A 215 11.71 -8.31 13.06
C ILE A 215 13.00 -8.86 13.66
N ASN A 216 13.64 -9.77 12.94
CA ASN A 216 14.90 -10.37 13.36
C ASN A 216 16.00 -9.31 13.37
N ARG A 217 16.83 -9.30 14.42
CA ARG A 217 17.99 -8.42 14.46
C ARG A 217 18.97 -8.84 13.35
N PRO A 218 19.44 -7.91 12.50
CA PRO A 218 20.47 -8.24 11.54
C PRO A 218 21.74 -8.69 12.26
N VAL A 219 22.39 -9.73 11.74
CA VAL A 219 23.61 -10.33 12.32
C VAL A 219 24.83 -9.39 12.18
N SER A 220 24.67 -8.23 11.53
CA SER A 220 25.77 -7.29 11.28
C SER A 220 26.29 -6.68 12.58
N LYS A 221 27.58 -6.88 12.87
CA LYS A 221 28.34 -6.22 13.94
C LYS A 221 28.76 -4.77 13.58
N GLY A 222 28.01 -4.12 12.70
CA GLY A 222 28.34 -2.78 12.20
C GLY A 222 27.90 -1.67 13.17
N MET A 223 28.19 -0.43 12.79
CA MET A 223 27.73 0.77 13.50
C MET A 223 26.19 0.78 13.55
N THR A 224 25.65 1.04 14.73
CA THR A 224 24.22 1.09 15.04
C THR A 224 23.73 2.54 15.14
N LEU A 225 22.41 2.73 15.15
CA LEU A 225 21.81 4.07 15.31
C LEU A 225 22.27 4.76 16.61
N THR A 226 22.45 3.99 17.69
CA THR A 226 22.89 4.49 19.00
C THR A 226 24.36 4.91 19.01
N ASP A 227 25.18 4.42 18.08
CA ASP A 227 26.58 4.82 17.96
C ASP A 227 26.76 6.18 17.27
N LEU A 228 25.71 6.69 16.62
CA LEU A 228 25.73 8.01 15.97
C LEU A 228 25.66 9.13 17.03
N PRO A 229 26.33 10.28 16.81
CA PRO A 229 26.13 11.47 17.62
C PRO A 229 24.65 11.88 17.71
N ALA A 230 24.22 12.40 18.87
CA ALA A 230 22.83 12.81 19.12
C ALA A 230 22.28 13.80 18.07
N SER A 231 23.11 14.69 17.53
CA SER A 231 22.72 15.61 16.46
C SER A 231 22.37 14.89 15.15
N LEU A 232 23.06 13.79 14.82
CA LEU A 232 22.73 12.97 13.65
C LEU A 232 21.48 12.13 13.91
N GLN A 233 21.34 11.57 15.12
CA GLN A 233 20.12 10.85 15.51
C GLN A 233 18.89 11.76 15.39
N LEU A 234 18.96 12.99 15.90
CA LEU A 234 17.88 13.99 15.76
C LEU A 234 17.61 14.33 14.29
N ASN A 235 18.64 14.53 13.47
CA ASN A 235 18.46 14.77 12.04
C ASN A 235 17.75 13.60 11.34
N ILE A 236 18.00 12.36 11.75
CA ILE A 236 17.28 11.18 11.23
C ILE A 236 15.84 11.19 11.73
N MET A 237 15.60 11.48 13.01
CA MET A 237 14.25 11.58 13.59
C MET A 237 13.40 12.65 12.91
N GLU A 238 13.97 13.80 12.57
CA GLU A 238 13.28 14.90 11.87
C GLU A 238 12.78 14.52 10.47
N ARG A 239 13.34 13.46 9.90
CA ARG A 239 12.87 12.91 8.64
C ARG A 239 11.59 12.11 8.87
N LEU A 240 11.36 11.43 9.99
CA LEU A 240 10.14 10.64 10.16
C LEU A 240 8.85 11.45 9.94
N SER A 241 7.97 10.95 9.05
CA SER A 241 6.69 11.58 8.69
C SER A 241 5.55 11.23 9.63
N ASP A 242 5.72 10.26 10.53
CA ASP A 242 4.67 9.85 11.44
C ASP A 242 5.14 9.95 12.88
N GLY A 243 4.44 10.75 13.67
CA GLY A 243 4.72 10.88 15.11
C GLY A 243 4.58 9.57 15.87
N ARG A 244 3.84 8.59 15.36
CA ARG A 244 3.79 7.25 15.98
C ARG A 244 5.11 6.50 15.84
N ASP A 245 5.86 6.74 14.76
CA ASP A 245 7.20 6.15 14.59
C ASP A 245 8.18 6.77 15.58
N LEU A 246 8.07 8.09 15.84
CA LEU A 246 8.84 8.76 16.89
C LEU A 246 8.54 8.21 18.28
N VAL A 247 7.25 7.97 18.59
CA VAL A 247 6.86 7.38 19.88
C VAL A 247 7.42 5.96 20.02
N SER A 248 7.30 5.13 18.99
CA SER A 248 7.87 3.77 19.01
C SER A 248 9.40 3.80 19.14
N LEU A 249 10.07 4.73 18.45
CA LEU A 249 11.53 4.89 18.54
C LEU A 249 11.99 5.28 19.95
N GLY A 250 11.27 6.17 20.62
CA GLY A 250 11.57 6.59 21.99
C GLY A 250 11.38 5.49 23.04
N GLN A 251 10.63 4.43 22.72
CA GLN A 251 10.44 3.26 23.59
C GLN A 251 11.59 2.24 23.48
N VAL A 252 12.49 2.40 22.51
CA VAL A 252 13.57 1.41 22.27
C VAL A 252 14.69 1.55 23.30
N THR A 253 15.14 2.77 23.60
CA THR A 253 16.17 3.06 24.61
C THR A 253 15.90 4.40 25.30
N PRO A 254 16.35 4.59 26.55
CA PRO A 254 16.18 5.86 27.28
C PRO A 254 16.78 7.07 26.55
N ASP A 255 17.94 6.91 25.92
CA ASP A 255 18.64 7.99 25.22
C ASP A 255 17.83 8.48 24.01
N LEU A 256 17.31 7.55 23.19
CA LEU A 256 16.39 7.90 22.10
C LEU A 256 15.08 8.48 22.64
N GLY A 257 14.59 7.98 23.77
CA GLY A 257 13.45 8.54 24.49
C GLY A 257 13.63 10.03 24.77
N GLN A 258 14.77 10.43 25.32
CA GLN A 258 15.07 11.83 25.60
C GLN A 258 15.08 12.70 24.33
N LEU A 259 15.66 12.19 23.24
CA LEU A 259 15.71 12.91 21.96
C LEU A 259 14.34 13.06 21.30
N THR A 260 13.50 12.02 21.37
CA THR A 260 12.15 12.06 20.77
C THR A 260 11.20 13.02 21.49
N GLU A 261 11.50 13.44 22.72
CA GLU A 261 10.74 14.47 23.44
C GLU A 261 11.16 15.90 23.07
N ASP A 262 12.09 16.10 22.12
CA ASP A 262 12.49 17.43 21.67
C ASP A 262 11.29 18.21 21.10
N ARG A 263 11.05 19.38 21.70
CA ARG A 263 10.00 20.32 21.30
C ARG A 263 10.10 20.74 19.82
N LEU A 264 11.32 20.95 19.31
CA LEU A 264 11.53 21.41 17.94
C LEU A 264 11.20 20.31 16.92
N LEU A 265 11.47 19.05 17.26
CA LEU A 265 11.13 17.89 16.45
C LEU A 265 9.61 17.84 16.20
N TRP A 266 8.81 17.88 17.26
CA TRP A 266 7.35 17.87 17.16
C TRP A 266 6.78 19.14 16.49
N LYS A 267 7.40 20.30 16.72
CA LYS A 267 7.02 21.53 16.03
C LYS A 267 7.21 21.39 14.51
N ARG A 268 8.38 20.93 14.06
CA ARG A 268 8.67 20.69 12.63
C ARG A 268 7.69 19.68 12.04
N LEU A 269 7.39 18.61 12.76
CA LEU A 269 6.41 17.61 12.33
C LEU A 269 5.00 18.21 12.17
N CYS A 270 4.52 19.00 13.13
CA CYS A 270 3.26 19.72 13.00
C CYS A 270 3.24 20.65 11.78
N GLN A 271 4.30 21.45 11.58
CA GLN A 271 4.41 22.38 10.45
C GLN A 271 4.54 21.66 9.10
N TYR A 272 5.07 20.44 9.10
CA TYR A 272 5.17 19.62 7.90
C TYR A 272 3.79 19.15 7.40
N HIS A 273 2.87 18.82 8.30
CA HIS A 273 1.54 18.31 7.94
C HIS A 273 0.43 19.36 7.92
N PHE A 274 0.52 20.39 8.77
CA PHE A 274 -0.58 21.31 9.02
C PHE A 274 -0.16 22.75 8.75
N THR A 275 -1.10 23.52 8.21
CA THR A 275 -0.93 24.97 8.02
C THR A 275 -0.92 25.71 9.36
N ASP A 276 -0.26 26.85 9.42
CA ASP A 276 -0.26 27.69 10.63
C ASP A 276 -1.68 28.07 11.08
N ARG A 277 -2.62 28.20 10.15
CA ARG A 277 -4.03 28.45 10.45
C ARG A 277 -4.68 27.28 11.20
N GLN A 278 -4.40 26.04 10.80
CA GLN A 278 -4.90 24.85 11.48
C GLN A 278 -4.30 24.70 12.87
N ILE A 279 -2.98 24.94 12.99
CA ILE A 279 -2.23 24.89 14.26
C ILE A 279 -2.78 25.92 15.25
N ARG A 280 -2.93 27.18 14.83
CA ARG A 280 -3.46 28.26 15.69
C ARG A 280 -4.87 27.99 16.23
N LYS A 281 -5.70 27.23 15.51
CA LYS A 281 -7.07 26.87 15.94
C LYS A 281 -7.12 25.82 17.05
N ARG A 282 -6.01 25.14 17.33
CA ARG A 282 -5.93 23.99 18.25
C ARG A 282 -4.68 24.08 19.15
N LEU A 283 -4.33 25.29 19.59
CA LEU A 283 -3.21 25.48 20.50
C LEU A 283 -3.46 24.75 21.83
N MET A 284 -2.39 24.14 22.33
CA MET A 284 -2.35 23.43 23.60
C MET A 284 -1.14 23.93 24.35
N VAL A 285 -1.38 24.43 25.56
CA VAL A 285 -0.38 25.04 26.42
C VAL A 285 -0.33 24.22 27.71
N SER A 286 0.88 23.91 28.18
CA SER A 286 1.10 23.26 29.46
C SER A 286 0.89 24.24 30.62
N ASP A 287 0.82 23.72 31.84
CA ASP A 287 0.70 24.54 33.06
C ASP A 287 1.85 25.55 33.22
N LYS A 288 3.00 25.30 32.57
CA LYS A 288 4.17 26.18 32.53
C LYS A 288 4.13 27.23 31.40
N GLY A 289 3.01 27.38 30.71
CA GLY A 289 2.85 28.34 29.61
C GLY A 289 3.54 27.93 28.30
N GLN A 290 4.01 26.69 28.16
CA GLN A 290 4.73 26.21 26.98
C GLN A 290 3.82 25.41 26.04
N LEU A 291 4.02 25.52 24.74
CA LEU A 291 3.24 24.75 23.75
C LEU A 291 3.57 23.25 23.80
N GLU A 292 2.54 22.42 23.97
CA GLU A 292 2.66 20.95 23.98
C GLU A 292 2.56 20.37 22.56
N TRP A 293 3.60 20.56 21.76
CA TRP A 293 3.62 20.18 20.34
C TRP A 293 3.28 18.71 20.09
N LYS A 294 3.76 17.79 20.94
CA LYS A 294 3.46 16.35 20.83
C LYS A 294 1.96 16.04 20.96
N LYS A 295 1.30 16.55 22.01
CA LYS A 295 -0.14 16.37 22.19
C LYS A 295 -0.94 17.07 21.09
N MET A 296 -0.47 18.26 20.69
CA MET A 296 -1.07 19.03 19.61
C MET A 296 -1.03 18.28 18.27
N TYR A 297 0.08 17.62 17.94
CA TYR A 297 0.22 16.80 16.74
C TYR A 297 -0.89 15.75 16.66
N PHE A 298 -1.04 14.91 17.69
CA PHE A 298 -2.08 13.87 17.70
C PHE A 298 -3.50 14.44 17.67
N LYS A 299 -3.74 15.60 18.29
CA LYS A 299 -5.03 16.28 18.21
C LYS A 299 -5.32 16.78 16.80
N LEU A 300 -4.32 17.36 16.13
CA LEU A 300 -4.43 17.85 14.75
C LEU A 300 -4.66 16.69 13.77
N CYS A 301 -3.97 15.56 13.91
CA CYS A 301 -4.18 14.36 13.09
C CYS A 301 -5.61 13.83 13.16
N ARG A 302 -6.31 14.02 14.29
CA ARG A 302 -7.72 13.64 14.44
C ARG A 302 -8.69 14.63 13.82
N CYS A 303 -8.28 15.88 13.62
CA CYS A 303 -9.14 16.96 13.12
C CYS A 303 -8.93 17.27 11.64
N TYR A 304 -7.74 17.02 11.11
CA TYR A 304 -7.35 17.41 9.76
C TYR A 304 -6.64 16.25 9.06
N PRO A 305 -6.80 16.13 7.73
CA PRO A 305 -6.03 15.16 6.96
C PRO A 305 -4.55 15.49 7.06
N VAL A 306 -3.76 14.44 7.30
CA VAL A 306 -2.30 14.50 7.37
C VAL A 306 -1.76 14.63 5.94
N ARG A 307 -0.68 15.40 5.74
CA ARG A 307 -0.04 15.52 4.43
C ARG A 307 0.43 14.15 3.92
N GLU A 308 -0.09 13.76 2.76
CA GLU A 308 0.28 12.54 2.03
C GLU A 308 1.32 12.87 0.95
N GLN A 309 2.36 12.06 0.85
CA GLN A 309 3.36 12.12 -0.22
C GLN A 309 3.63 10.70 -0.73
N TYR A 310 3.77 10.56 -2.03
CA TYR A 310 4.01 9.30 -2.71
C TYR A 310 5.20 9.48 -3.65
N SER A 311 6.10 8.50 -3.68
CA SER A 311 7.29 8.56 -4.53
C SER A 311 6.90 8.53 -6.01
N GLU A 312 5.99 7.64 -6.38
CA GLU A 312 5.38 7.59 -7.72
C GLU A 312 3.85 7.56 -7.63
N THR A 313 3.20 8.24 -8.57
CA THR A 313 1.74 8.38 -8.64
C THR A 313 1.23 8.11 -10.06
N LEU A 314 -0.06 7.84 -10.16
CA LEU A 314 -0.75 7.89 -11.44
C LEU A 314 -0.75 9.33 -11.98
N HIS A 315 -0.62 9.48 -13.28
CA HIS A 315 -0.66 10.74 -14.00
C HIS A 315 -1.84 10.73 -14.95
N PHE A 316 -2.56 11.85 -14.98
CA PHE A 316 -3.65 12.09 -15.90
C PHE A 316 -3.24 13.11 -16.94
N CYS A 317 -3.28 12.72 -18.22
CA CYS A 317 -3.04 13.60 -19.34
C CYS A 317 -4.33 14.35 -19.69
N THR A 318 -4.29 15.67 -19.58
CA THR A 318 -5.43 16.54 -19.93
C THR A 318 -5.66 16.68 -21.43
N HIS A 319 -4.68 16.30 -22.27
CA HIS A 319 -4.77 16.37 -23.72
C HIS A 319 -5.46 15.14 -24.33
N CYS A 320 -4.95 13.92 -24.06
CA CYS A 320 -5.51 12.68 -24.60
C CYS A 320 -6.45 11.95 -23.64
N HIS A 321 -6.68 12.50 -22.44
CA HIS A 321 -7.55 11.91 -21.42
C HIS A 321 -7.10 10.51 -20.97
N ILE A 322 -5.79 10.27 -20.93
CA ILE A 322 -5.21 8.99 -20.53
C ILE A 322 -4.72 9.06 -19.08
N LEU A 323 -4.98 8.01 -18.32
CA LEU A 323 -4.47 7.78 -16.98
C LEU A 323 -3.44 6.65 -17.00
N PHE A 324 -2.26 6.88 -16.44
CA PHE A 324 -1.12 5.99 -16.56
C PHE A 324 -0.15 6.14 -15.38
N TRP A 325 0.79 5.22 -15.17
CA TRP A 325 1.83 5.36 -14.13
C TRP A 325 2.95 6.27 -14.64
N LYS A 326 3.58 7.08 -13.78
CA LYS A 326 4.57 8.09 -14.21
C LYS A 326 5.66 7.57 -15.17
N ASP A 327 6.09 6.33 -14.98
CA ASP A 327 7.12 5.64 -15.76
C ASP A 327 6.59 4.97 -17.04
N THR A 328 5.27 4.87 -17.21
CA THR A 328 4.67 4.30 -18.41
C THR A 328 4.49 5.39 -19.47
N ASN A 329 5.08 5.20 -20.63
CA ASN A 329 4.77 6.05 -21.77
C ASN A 329 3.32 5.84 -22.20
N HIS A 330 2.67 6.91 -22.64
CA HIS A 330 1.31 6.88 -23.19
C HIS A 330 1.29 7.54 -24.57
N PRO A 331 0.41 7.07 -25.49
CA PRO A 331 0.34 7.61 -26.84
C PRO A 331 -0.33 8.99 -26.82
N CYS A 332 0.46 10.04 -26.60
CA CYS A 332 0.01 11.43 -26.66
C CYS A 332 0.60 12.14 -27.87
N THR A 333 -0.25 12.88 -28.59
CA THR A 333 0.14 13.68 -29.75
C THR A 333 0.49 15.13 -29.40
N ALA A 334 0.53 15.49 -28.12
CA ALA A 334 0.88 16.84 -27.68
C ALA A 334 2.39 17.12 -27.86
N ASN A 335 2.73 18.32 -28.34
CA ASN A 335 4.12 18.74 -28.56
C ASN A 335 4.95 18.77 -27.26
N ASN A 336 4.32 19.02 -26.11
CA ASN A 336 4.94 18.96 -24.79
C ASN A 336 4.08 18.12 -23.84
N THR A 337 4.40 16.83 -23.75
CA THR A 337 3.66 15.84 -22.97
C THR A 337 3.71 16.12 -21.46
N GLU A 338 4.83 16.59 -20.93
CA GLU A 338 4.96 16.88 -19.49
C GLU A 338 4.04 18.02 -19.04
N SER A 339 3.86 19.05 -19.89
CA SER A 339 3.01 20.19 -19.55
C SER A 339 1.52 19.85 -19.36
N CYS A 340 1.06 18.78 -20.01
CA CYS A 340 -0.35 18.37 -20.01
C CYS A 340 -0.65 17.24 -19.00
N CYS A 341 0.37 16.64 -18.40
CA CYS A 341 0.25 15.56 -17.42
C CYS A 341 0.22 16.12 -15.99
N LYS A 342 -0.79 15.71 -15.22
CA LYS A 342 -0.91 16.11 -13.81
C LYS A 342 -0.87 14.88 -12.91
N PRO A 343 -0.10 14.89 -11.81
CA PRO A 343 -0.11 13.81 -10.85
C PRO A 343 -1.49 13.72 -10.19
N VAL A 344 -1.95 12.49 -9.99
CA VAL A 344 -3.25 12.17 -9.42
C VAL A 344 -3.02 11.55 -8.05
N SER A 345 -3.64 12.10 -7.01
CA SER A 345 -3.63 11.49 -5.66
C SER A 345 -4.59 10.30 -5.60
N PRO A 346 -4.49 9.38 -4.62
CA PRO A 346 -5.42 8.27 -4.48
C PRO A 346 -6.89 8.72 -4.40
N GLN A 347 -7.17 9.81 -3.67
CA GLN A 347 -8.50 10.41 -3.63
C GLN A 347 -8.87 11.07 -4.96
N GLY A 348 -7.91 11.71 -5.63
CA GLY A 348 -8.07 12.27 -6.97
C GLY A 348 -8.49 11.21 -7.98
N PHE A 349 -7.87 10.02 -7.93
CA PHE A 349 -8.22 8.88 -8.78
C PHE A 349 -9.68 8.46 -8.59
N ILE A 350 -10.13 8.31 -7.34
CA ILE A 350 -11.54 8.00 -7.06
C ILE A 350 -12.46 9.12 -7.59
N ASN A 351 -12.06 10.39 -7.41
CA ASN A 351 -12.86 11.53 -7.85
C ASN A 351 -12.94 11.67 -9.38
N LEU A 352 -12.01 11.11 -10.16
CA LEU A 352 -12.10 11.09 -11.62
C LEU A 352 -13.30 10.30 -12.14
N PHE A 353 -13.86 9.40 -11.33
CA PHE A 353 -14.98 8.52 -11.69
C PHE A 353 -16.26 8.80 -10.89
N LYS A 354 -16.29 9.89 -10.11
CA LYS A 354 -17.50 10.38 -9.45
C LYS A 354 -18.22 11.30 -10.45
N PHE A 355 -19.16 10.74 -11.19
CA PHE A 355 -20.03 11.46 -12.11
C PHE A 355 -21.47 11.50 -11.60
#